data_AF-A0AAN8J243-F1
#
_entry.id   AF-A0AAN8J243-F1
#
_cell.length_a   1.000
_cell.length_b   1.000
_cell.length_c   1.000
_cell.angle_alpha   90.00
_cell.angle_beta   90.00
_cell.angle_gamma   90.00
#
_symmetry.space_group_name_H-M   'P 1'
#
loop_
_entity.id
_entity.type
_entity.pdbx_description
1 polymer ?
#
loop_
_entity_poly.entity_id
_entity_poly.type
_entity_poly.pdbx_seq_one_letter_code
_entity_poly.pdbx_strand_id
1 'polypeptide(L)'
;MTVGNEVKLVIFDKDGTLVDFHRMWLPWAANTVQLLERATARPVGPAVYKTLGVDPIKGKVINIYSSAAPLDSIGKNARFS
;
A
#
# COMPACT_ATOMS: atom_id res chain seq x y z
N MET A 1 -29.72 -14.27 -5.65
CA MET A 1 -29.44 -12.88 -5.24
C MET A 1 -27.96 -12.63 -5.45
N THR A 2 -27.59 -12.00 -6.55
CA THR A 2 -26.22 -11.54 -6.78
C THR A 2 -25.97 -10.37 -5.86
N VAL A 3 -25.01 -10.51 -4.94
CA VAL A 3 -24.55 -9.41 -4.10
C VAL A 3 -23.98 -8.37 -5.06
N GLY A 4 -24.74 -7.30 -5.30
CA GLY A 4 -24.33 -6.23 -6.21
C GLY A 4 -22.99 -5.67 -5.77
N ASN A 5 -22.14 -5.31 -6.72
CA ASN A 5 -20.85 -4.68 -6.50
C ASN A 5 -21.07 -3.25 -5.96
N GLU A 6 -21.57 -3.15 -4.73
CA GLU A 6 -21.98 -1.92 -4.08
C GLU A 6 -20.73 -1.16 -3.63
N VAL A 7 -20.61 0.08 -4.09
CA VAL A 7 -19.51 0.97 -3.70
C VAL A 7 -19.70 1.35 -2.25
N LYS A 8 -18.84 0.82 -1.36
CA LYS A 8 -18.93 1.05 0.08
C LYS A 8 -18.33 2.39 0.54
N LEU A 9 -17.40 2.94 -0.23
CA LEU A 9 -16.64 4.14 0.14
C LEU A 9 -16.15 4.87 -1.12
N VAL A 10 -16.33 6.18 -1.13
CA VAL A 10 -15.75 7.10 -2.12
C VAL A 10 -15.07 8.22 -1.34
N ILE A 11 -13.84 8.57 -1.73
CA ILE A 11 -13.07 9.64 -1.10
C ILE A 11 -12.80 10.72 -2.14
N PHE A 12 -13.10 11.95 -1.77
CA PHE A 12 -12.72 13.15 -2.52
C PHE A 12 -11.71 13.94 -1.70
N ASP A 13 -10.74 14.57 -2.37
CA ASP A 13 -9.89 15.56 -1.70
C ASP A 13 -10.63 16.88 -1.46
N LYS A 14 -9.95 17.88 -0.87
CA LYS A 14 -10.52 19.18 -0.53
C LYS A 14 -11.06 19.99 -1.73
N ASP A 15 -10.59 19.70 -2.94
CA ASP A 15 -10.95 20.40 -4.17
C ASP A 15 -12.01 19.62 -4.97
N GLY A 16 -12.51 18.50 -4.42
CA GLY A 16 -13.52 17.65 -5.06
C GLY A 16 -12.94 16.64 -6.05
N THR A 17 -11.62 16.41 -6.04
CA THR A 17 -10.99 15.40 -6.90
C THR A 17 -11.21 14.00 -6.34
N LEU A 18 -11.68 13.05 -7.16
CA LEU A 18 -11.80 11.65 -6.76
C LEU A 18 -10.41 11.07 -6.46
N VAL A 19 -10.24 10.54 -5.26
CA VAL A 19 -9.00 9.86 -4.85
C VAL A 19 -9.09 8.37 -5.18
N ASP A 20 -8.26 7.93 -6.13
CA ASP A 20 -8.08 6.52 -6.48
C ASP A 20 -6.68 6.06 -6.06
N PHE A 21 -6.60 5.43 -4.87
CA PHE A 21 -5.33 4.97 -4.31
C PHE A 21 -4.60 3.96 -5.18
N HIS A 22 -5.33 3.12 -5.92
CA HIS A 22 -4.69 2.15 -6.81
C HIS A 22 -4.00 2.88 -7.96
N ARG A 23 -4.68 3.81 -8.61
CA ARG A 23 -4.09 4.61 -9.69
C ARG A 23 -2.96 5.50 -9.23
N MET A 24 -3.07 6.10 -8.04
CA MET A 24 -2.08 7.05 -7.55
C MET A 24 -0.83 6.35 -7.02
N TRP A 25 -0.97 5.28 -6.24
CA TRP A 25 0.15 4.71 -5.50
C TRP A 25 0.89 3.60 -6.23
N LEU A 26 0.26 2.88 -7.18
CA LEU A 26 0.95 1.84 -7.94
C LEU A 26 2.10 2.39 -8.80
N PRO A 27 1.91 3.44 -9.62
CA PRO A 27 3.01 4.00 -10.41
C PRO A 27 4.12 4.59 -9.52
N TRP A 28 3.73 5.23 -8.42
CA TRP A 28 4.68 5.76 -7.45
C TRP A 28 5.53 4.67 -6.80
N ALA A 29 4.91 3.56 -6.36
CA ALA A 29 5.62 2.44 -5.75
C ALA A 29 6.59 1.77 -6.73
N ALA A 30 6.15 1.57 -7.98
CA ALA A 30 7.00 1.01 -9.04
C ALA A 30 8.21 1.91 -9.33
N ASN A 31 8.00 3.22 -9.45
CA ASN A 31 9.09 4.18 -9.65
C ASN A 31 10.05 4.22 -8.45
N THR A 32 9.52 4.15 -7.23
CA THR A 32 10.32 4.14 -6.01
C THR A 32 11.22 2.91 -5.95
N VAL A 33 10.70 1.72 -6.28
CA VAL A 33 11.50 0.49 -6.38
C VAL A 33 12.61 0.66 -7.40
N GLN A 34 12.30 1.13 -8.62
CA GLN A 34 13.32 1.34 -9.65
C GLN A 34 14.42 2.30 -9.21
N LEU A 35 14.07 3.41 -8.55
CA LEU A 35 15.04 4.39 -8.05
C LEU A 35 15.94 3.79 -6.96
N LEU A 36 15.37 3.03 -6.03
CA LEU A 36 16.12 2.39 -4.94
C LEU A 36 17.06 1.29 -5.46
N GLU A 37 16.59 0.45 -6.38
CA GLU A 37 17.41 -0.61 -6.97
C GLU A 37 18.59 -0.01 -7.76
N ARG A 38 18.37 1.09 -8.49
CA ARG A 38 19.45 1.83 -9.17
C ARG A 38 20.45 2.44 -8.20
N ALA A 39 19.98 3.08 -7.13
CA ALA A 39 20.83 3.75 -6.16
C ALA A 39 21.65 2.78 -5.30
N THR A 40 21.12 1.58 -5.06
CA THR A 40 21.74 0.60 -4.15
C THR A 40 22.42 -0.57 -4.87
N ALA A 41 22.15 -0.76 -6.16
CA ALA A 41 22.52 -1.95 -6.93
C ALA A 41 22.06 -3.27 -6.27
N ARG A 42 20.94 -3.24 -5.53
CA ARG A 42 20.37 -4.40 -4.82
C ARG A 42 18.90 -4.60 -5.22
N PRO A 43 18.42 -5.86 -5.29
CA PRO A 43 17.03 -6.16 -5.62
C PRO A 43 16.10 -5.97 -4.41
N VAL A 44 15.81 -4.71 -4.05
CA VAL A 44 15.03 -4.37 -2.85
C VAL A 44 13.51 -4.39 -3.09
N GLY A 45 13.05 -4.53 -4.34
CA GLY A 45 11.64 -4.47 -4.72
C GLY A 45 10.69 -5.27 -3.83
N PRO A 46 10.93 -6.57 -3.57
CA PRO A 46 10.04 -7.38 -2.74
C PRO A 46 9.84 -6.83 -1.33
N ALA A 47 10.91 -6.34 -0.69
CA ALA A 47 10.83 -5.77 0.65
C ALA A 47 10.07 -4.43 0.64
N VAL A 48 10.33 -3.58 -0.35
CA VAL A 48 9.66 -2.28 -0.50
C VAL A 48 8.17 -2.46 -0.77
N TYR A 49 7.79 -3.32 -1.73
CA TYR A 49 6.37 -3.60 -2.02
C TYR A 49 5.63 -4.17 -0.82
N LYS A 50 6.26 -5.08 -0.06
CA LYS A 50 5.69 -5.61 1.19
C LYS A 50 5.47 -4.50 2.22
N THR A 51 6.46 -3.64 2.44
CA THR A 51 6.37 -2.52 3.41
C THR A 51 5.29 -1.51 3.01
N LEU A 52 5.14 -1.23 1.71
CA LEU A 52 4.15 -0.29 1.19
C LEU A 52 2.75 -0.89 1.04
N GLY A 53 2.59 -2.20 1.22
CA GLY A 53 1.30 -2.85 1.00
C GLY A 53 0.88 -2.85 -0.46
N VAL A 54 1.78 -3.18 -1.37
CA VAL A 54 1.50 -3.25 -2.79
C VAL A 54 1.69 -4.68 -3.29
N ASP A 55 0.69 -5.20 -4.01
CA ASP A 55 0.83 -6.40 -4.84
C ASP A 55 1.11 -5.93 -6.28
N PRO A 56 2.37 -5.98 -6.73
CA PRO A 56 2.75 -5.50 -8.06
C PRO A 56 2.26 -6.42 -9.18
N ILE A 57 1.93 -7.69 -8.87
CA ILE A 57 1.45 -8.65 -9.87
C ILE A 57 -0.04 -8.45 -10.13
N LYS A 58 -0.82 -8.24 -9.06
CA LYS A 58 -2.26 -7.96 -9.18
C LYS A 58 -2.57 -6.51 -9.51
N GLY A 59 -1.58 -5.62 -9.43
CA GLY A 59 -1.78 -4.18 -9.59
C GLY A 59 -2.75 -3.65 -8.55
N LYS A 60 -2.51 -3.96 -7.26
CA LYS A 60 -3.38 -3.51 -6.16
C LYS A 60 -2.58 -3.04 -4.95
N VAL A 61 -3.14 -2.04 -4.30
CA VAL A 61 -2.79 -1.71 -2.91
C VAL A 61 -3.56 -2.68 -2.02
N ILE A 62 -2.89 -3.32 -1.07
CA ILE A 62 -3.42 -4.33 -0.17
C ILE A 62 -3.36 -3.84 1.28
N ASN A 63 -4.30 -4.32 2.10
CA ASN A 63 -4.27 -4.06 3.52
C ASN A 63 -3.17 -4.91 4.19
N ILE A 64 -2.07 -4.27 4.58
CA ILE A 64 -0.94 -4.95 5.26
C ILE A 64 -1.31 -5.51 6.63
N TYR A 65 -2.43 -5.08 7.22
CA TYR A 65 -2.93 -5.60 8.50
C TYR A 65 -3.87 -6.80 8.33
N SER A 66 -4.31 -7.13 7.10
CA SER A 66 -5.20 -8.28 6.89
C SER A 66 -4.47 -9.59 6.61
N SER A 67 -3.15 -9.55 6.38
CA SER A 67 -2.33 -10.74 6.16
C SER A 67 -1.26 -10.91 7.25
N ALA A 68 -1.67 -11.65 8.29
CA ALA A 68 -0.86 -12.35 9.30
C ALA A 68 -0.32 -11.60 10.54
N ALA A 69 -0.56 -12.28 11.68
CA ALA A 69 -0.03 -12.14 13.03
C ALA A 69 -0.52 -10.94 13.88
N PRO A 70 -0.93 -11.17 15.16
CA PRO A 70 -1.31 -10.11 16.07
C PRO A 70 -0.17 -9.08 16.24
N LEU A 71 -0.55 -7.81 16.34
CA LEU A 71 0.33 -6.65 16.59
C LEU A 71 1.00 -6.66 17.99
N ASP A 72 0.89 -7.75 18.75
CA ASP A 72 1.34 -7.83 20.14
C ASP A 72 2.86 -7.94 20.31
N SER A 73 3.59 -8.27 19.24
CA SER A 73 5.05 -8.49 19.31
C SER A 73 5.91 -7.26 18.99
N ILE A 74 5.36 -6.16 18.45
CA ILE A 74 6.14 -4.96 18.06
C ILE A 74 5.68 -3.68 18.79
N GLY A 75 4.51 -3.68 19.44
CA GLY A 75 3.83 -2.45 19.86
C GLY A 75 4.06 -1.89 21.27
N LYS A 76 5.00 -2.39 22.10
CA LYS A 76 5.08 -1.92 23.51
C LYS A 76 6.03 -0.76 23.81
N ASN A 77 7.00 -0.42 22.93
CA ASN A 77 8.07 0.53 23.30
C ASN A 77 8.18 1.82 22.45
N ALA A 78 7.13 2.23 21.74
CA ALA A 78 7.11 3.53 21.06
C ALA A 78 5.86 4.33 21.43
N ARG A 79 5.81 4.83 22.68
CA ARG A 79 5.00 6.01 23.01
C ARG A 79 5.91 7.22 22.93
N PHE A 80 5.69 8.06 21.92
CA PHE A 80 6.06 9.48 22.01
C PHE A 80 4.93 10.20 22.74
N SER A 81 5.10 10.37 24.04
CA SER A 81 4.66 11.46 24.93
C SER A 81 4.79 11.00 26.37
#